data_AF-A0A2K3JUE5-F1
#
_entry.id   AF-A0A2K3JUE5-F1
#
_cell.length_a   1.000
_cell.length_b   1.000
_cell.length_c   1.000
_cell.angle_alpha   90.00
_cell.angle_beta   90.00
_cell.angle_gamma   90.00
#
_symmetry.space_group_name_H-M   'P 1'
#
loop_
_entity.id
_entity.type
_entity.pdbx_description
1 polymer ?
#
loop_
_entity_poly.entity_id
_entity_poly.type
_entity_poly.pdbx_seq_one_letter_code
_entity_poly.pdbx_strand_id
1 'polypeptide(L)'
;SLIKPLQLLIPASYPSSSPVILDELPLKVSDDLSALFERAKAKLKYKLLSMNVPWLIKDIARAWEHCAREAILEYAHANGGGTFTSMHGDWDVC
;
A
#
# COMPACT_ATOMS: atom_id res chain seq x y z
N SER A 1 -3.96 -3.40 -12.15
CA SER A 1 -3.20 -3.71 -10.92
C SER A 1 -4.14 -4.26 -9.85
N LEU A 2 -3.68 -5.24 -9.07
CA LEU A 2 -4.45 -5.89 -7.98
C LEU A 2 -4.79 -4.91 -6.85
N ILE A 3 -3.92 -3.94 -6.58
CA ILE A 3 -4.13 -2.88 -5.60
C ILE A 3 -4.18 -1.55 -6.35
N LYS A 4 -5.15 -0.69 -6.00
CA LYS A 4 -5.28 0.65 -6.59
C LYS A 4 -4.25 1.62 -6.02
N PRO A 5 -3.86 2.68 -6.75
CA PRO A 5 -2.99 3.70 -6.20
C PRO A 5 -3.56 4.31 -4.91
N LEU A 6 -2.70 4.53 -3.91
CA LEU A 6 -3.08 5.28 -2.72
C LEU A 6 -3.17 6.76 -3.06
N GLN A 7 -4.28 7.39 -2.69
CA GLN A 7 -4.42 8.83 -2.83
C GLN A 7 -4.04 9.52 -1.51
N LEU A 8 -3.20 10.54 -1.62
CA LEU A 8 -2.72 11.33 -0.50
C LEU A 8 -3.08 12.79 -0.71
N LEU A 9 -3.71 13.40 0.29
CA LEU A 9 -3.80 14.85 0.39
C LEU A 9 -2.59 15.36 1.17
N ILE A 10 -1.80 16.23 0.54
CA ILE A 10 -0.64 16.86 1.15
C ILE A 10 -1.04 18.26 1.64
N PRO A 11 -1.09 18.51 2.96
CA PRO A 11 -1.38 19.83 3.47
C PRO A 11 -0.25 20.82 3.12
N ALA A 12 -0.59 22.11 2.96
CA ALA A 12 0.39 23.17 2.75
C ALA A 12 1.40 23.31 3.92
N SER A 13 1.04 22.81 5.10
CA SER A 13 1.89 22.82 6.29
C SER A 13 2.85 21.62 6.38
N TYR A 14 2.82 20.68 5.44
CA TYR A 14 3.75 19.57 5.41
C TYR A 14 5.21 20.06 5.25
N PRO A 15 6.20 19.53 5.99
CA PRO A 15 6.16 18.29 6.79
C PRO A 15 5.79 18.47 8.27
N SER A 16 5.37 19.66 8.71
CA SER A 16 4.96 19.87 10.11
C SER A 16 3.63 19.18 10.45
N SER A 17 2.83 18.85 9.43
CA SER A 17 1.61 18.05 9.51
C SER A 17 1.75 16.76 8.71
N SER A 18 1.00 15.73 9.09
CA SER A 18 0.99 14.44 8.40
C SER A 18 0.15 14.50 7.11
N PRO A 19 0.56 13.79 6.04
CA PRO A 19 -0.30 13.54 4.88
C PRO A 19 -1.58 12.81 5.28
N VAL A 20 -2.68 13.12 4.61
CA VAL A 20 -3.98 12.47 4.84
C VAL A 20 -4.21 11.44 3.75
N ILE A 21 -4.45 10.19 4.15
CA ILE A 21 -4.86 9.12 3.23
C ILE A 21 -6.33 9.32 2.87
N LEU A 22 -6.64 9.40 1.58
CA LEU A 22 -8.02 9.47 1.09
C LEU A 22 -8.58 8.06 0.95
N ASP A 23 -9.71 7.79 1.62
CA ASP A 23 -10.35 6.47 1.71
C ASP A 23 -11.34 6.20 0.56
N GLU A 24 -10.94 6.54 -0.66
CA GLU A 24 -11.79 6.31 -1.83
C GLU A 24 -11.52 4.94 -2.47
N LEU A 25 -12.09 3.90 -1.88
CA LEU A 25 -12.33 2.64 -2.58
C LEU A 25 -13.58 2.83 -3.45
N PRO A 26 -13.51 2.66 -4.78
CA PRO A 26 -14.70 2.79 -5.61
C PRO A 26 -15.68 1.65 -5.34
N LEU A 27 -16.97 1.97 -5.36
CA LEU A 27 -18.11 1.12 -4.99
C LEU A 27 -18.24 -0.23 -5.72
N LYS A 28 -17.42 -0.49 -6.74
CA LYS A 28 -17.46 -1.71 -7.59
C LYS A 28 -16.12 -2.44 -7.59
N VAL A 29 -15.61 -2.78 -6.41
CA VAL A 29 -14.41 -3.60 -6.26
C VAL A 29 -14.83 -4.92 -5.61
N SER A 30 -14.27 -6.04 -6.06
CA SER A 30 -14.49 -7.35 -5.43
C SER A 30 -14.05 -7.30 -3.96
N ASP A 31 -14.77 -8.00 -3.08
CA ASP A 31 -14.47 -8.06 -1.64
C ASP A 31 -13.00 -8.42 -1.35
N ASP A 32 -12.43 -9.34 -2.13
CA ASP A 32 -11.03 -9.75 -2.01
C ASP A 32 -10.04 -8.61 -2.30
N LEU A 33 -10.31 -7.83 -3.34
CA LEU A 33 -9.46 -6.70 -3.72
C LEU A 33 -9.60 -5.55 -2.72
N SER A 34 -10.79 -5.36 -2.16
CA SER A 34 -11.05 -4.40 -1.08
C SER A 34 -10.27 -4.79 0.19
N ALA A 35 -10.34 -6.07 0.57
CA ALA A 35 -9.58 -6.62 1.70
C ALA A 35 -8.06 -6.49 1.51
N LEU A 36 -7.55 -6.75 0.30
CA LEU A 36 -6.15 -6.55 -0.06
C LEU A 36 -5.71 -5.09 0.10
N PHE A 37 -6.53 -4.15 -0.39
CA PHE A 37 -6.24 -2.72 -0.26
C PHE A 37 -6.23 -2.28 1.21
N GLU A 38 -7.24 -2.65 1.99
CA GLU A 38 -7.30 -2.31 3.42
C GLU A 38 -6.14 -2.93 4.21
N ARG A 39 -5.72 -4.16 3.87
CA ARG A 39 -4.55 -4.80 4.47
C ARG A 39 -3.25 -4.05 4.17
N ALA A 40 -3.03 -3.66 2.91
CA ALA A 40 -1.87 -2.86 2.51
C ALA A 40 -1.88 -1.48 3.21
N LYS A 41 -3.04 -0.84 3.28
CA LYS A 41 -3.24 0.46 3.93
C LYS A 41 -3.02 0.39 5.45
N ALA A 42 -3.48 -0.65 6.11
CA ALA A 42 -3.22 -0.87 7.54
C ALA A 42 -1.72 -1.01 7.82
N LYS A 43 -0.99 -1.77 7.00
CA LYS A 43 0.48 -1.88 7.09
C LYS A 43 1.18 -0.54 6.89
N LEU A 44 0.73 0.27 5.93
CA LEU A 44 1.29 1.61 5.72
C LEU A 44 1.01 2.54 6.92
N LYS A 45 -0.23 2.58 7.42
CA LYS A 45 -0.60 3.37 8.61
C LYS A 45 0.28 3.00 9.81
N TYR A 46 0.52 1.71 10.03
CA TYR A 46 1.43 1.25 11.07
C TYR A 46 2.86 1.76 10.88
N LYS A 47 3.43 1.67 9.66
CA LYS A 47 4.78 2.19 9.37
C LYS A 47 4.87 3.70 9.60
N LEU A 48 3.88 4.47 9.14
CA LEU A 48 3.83 5.92 9.33
C LEU A 48 3.77 6.31 10.82
N LEU A 49 3.02 5.57 11.64
CA LEU A 49 2.93 5.79 13.09
C LEU A 49 4.19 5.38 13.85
N SER A 50 4.97 4.43 13.33
CA SER A 50 6.16 3.89 14.01
C SER A 50 7.42 4.75 13.88
N MET A 51 7.42 5.78 13.04
CA MET A 51 8.59 6.65 12.81
C MET A 51 8.39 8.03 13.44
N ASN A 52 9.38 8.46 14.22
CA ASN A 52 9.40 9.77 14.90
C ASN A 52 9.91 10.92 14.03
N VAL A 53 10.09 10.70 12.72
CA VAL A 53 10.56 11.71 11.77
C VAL A 53 9.54 11.92 10.66
N PRO A 54 9.40 13.14 10.13
CA PRO A 54 8.57 13.36 8.96
C PRO A 54 9.13 12.57 7.77
N TRP A 55 8.28 11.74 7.18
CA TRP A 55 8.62 11.00 5.97
C TRP A 55 8.73 11.95 4.80
N LEU A 56 9.58 11.69 3.81
CA LEU A 56 9.48 12.33 2.49
C LEU A 56 8.40 11.64 1.67
N ILE A 57 7.71 12.37 0.78
CA ILE A 57 6.65 11.80 -0.09
C ILE A 57 7.17 10.59 -0.89
N LYS A 58 8.40 10.65 -1.39
CA LYS A 58 9.04 9.52 -2.10
C LYS A 58 9.19 8.28 -1.22
N ASP A 59 9.44 8.45 0.07
CA ASP A 59 9.62 7.35 1.01
C ASP A 59 8.25 6.76 1.40
N ILE A 60 7.20 7.59 1.46
CA ILE A 60 5.81 7.13 1.61
C ILE A 60 5.40 6.29 0.39
N ALA A 61 5.74 6.72 -0.83
CA ALA A 61 5.45 5.98 -2.06
C ALA A 61 6.14 4.61 -2.07
N ARG A 62 7.43 4.54 -1.69
CA ARG A 62 8.17 3.28 -1.54
C ARG A 62 7.57 2.38 -0.46
N ALA A 63 7.18 2.95 0.68
CA ALA A 63 6.53 2.22 1.75
C ALA A 63 5.17 1.65 1.32
N TRP A 64 4.38 2.42 0.58
CA TRP A 64 3.12 1.97 0.00
C TRP A 64 3.32 0.79 -0.95
N GLU A 65 4.28 0.91 -1.87
CA GLU A 65 4.61 -0.17 -2.80
C GLU A 65 4.99 -1.45 -2.06
N HIS A 66 5.87 -1.35 -1.06
CA HIS A 66 6.27 -2.49 -0.24
C HIS A 66 5.08 -3.12 0.50
N CYS A 67 4.23 -2.31 1.15
CA CYS A 67 3.04 -2.80 1.84
C CYS A 67 2.03 -3.47 0.90
N ALA A 68 1.87 -2.95 -0.31
CA ALA A 68 1.02 -3.54 -1.34
C ALA A 68 1.55 -4.90 -1.81
N ARG A 69 2.87 -4.99 -2.07
CA ARG A 69 3.54 -6.25 -2.44
C ARG A 69 3.40 -7.31 -1.34
N GLU A 70 3.64 -6.94 -0.08
CA GLU A 70 3.45 -7.84 1.06
C GLU A 70 2.01 -8.35 1.16
N ALA A 71 1.01 -7.46 1.03
CA ALA A 71 -0.39 -7.87 1.10
C ALA A 71 -0.77 -8.87 -0.01
N ILE A 72 -0.27 -8.65 -1.24
CA ILE A 72 -0.48 -9.56 -2.38
C ILE A 72 0.19 -10.92 -2.12
N LEU A 73 1.44 -10.92 -1.63
CA LEU A 73 2.16 -12.17 -1.32
C LEU A 73 1.46 -12.97 -0.23
N GLU A 74 1.01 -12.31 0.85
CA GLU A 74 0.27 -12.95 1.93
C GLU A 74 -1.05 -13.56 1.43
N TYR A 75 -1.78 -12.86 0.55
CA TYR A 75 -2.98 -13.39 -0.09
C TYR A 75 -2.68 -14.58 -1.00
N ALA A 76 -1.62 -14.51 -1.82
CA ALA A 76 -1.22 -15.62 -2.69
C ALA A 76 -0.91 -16.87 -1.87
N HIS A 77 -0.09 -16.75 -0.81
CA HIS A 77 0.22 -17.85 0.09
C HIS A 77 -1.03 -18.43 0.77
N ALA A 78 -1.96 -17.59 1.22
CA ALA A 78 -3.20 -18.04 1.85
C ALA A 78 -4.12 -18.83 0.90
N ASN A 79 -4.06 -18.57 -0.40
CA ASN A 79 -4.84 -19.24 -1.43
C ASN A 79 -4.10 -20.43 -2.08
N GLY A 80 -3.00 -20.91 -1.48
CA GLY A 80 -2.21 -22.03 -2.01
C GLY A 80 -1.33 -21.68 -3.20
N GLY A 81 -1.19 -20.40 -3.53
CA GLY A 81 -0.20 -19.89 -4.48
C GLY A 81 1.18 -19.70 -3.84
N GLY A 82 2.21 -19.57 -4.68
CA GLY A 82 3.58 -19.24 -4.26
C GLY A 82 3.88 -17.74 -4.34
N THR A 83 5.15 -17.38 -4.50
CA THR A 83 5.56 -16.01 -4.81
C THR A 83 5.13 -15.62 -6.22
N PHE A 84 4.74 -14.35 -6.42
CA PHE A 84 4.31 -13.83 -7.73
C PHE A 84 5.32 -14.12 -8.87
N THR A 85 6.60 -14.22 -8.54
CA THR A 85 7.70 -14.57 -9.44
C THR A 85 7.58 -15.96 -10.07
N SER A 86 6.84 -16.89 -9.47
CA SER A 86 6.66 -18.24 -10.04
C SER A 86 5.68 -18.27 -11.22
N MET A 87 4.95 -17.18 -11.48
CA MET A 87 3.86 -17.18 -12.46
C MET A 87 3.84 -15.93 -13.37
N HIS A 88 4.41 -14.80 -12.96
CA HIS A 88 4.23 -13.51 -13.65
C HIS A 88 5.51 -12.67 -13.87
N GLY A 89 6.70 -13.23 -13.63
CA GLY A 89 7.98 -12.53 -13.82
C GLY A 89 8.38 -11.62 -12.64
N ASP A 90 9.63 -11.14 -12.67
CA ASP A 90 10.17 -10.24 -11.66
C ASP A 90 9.53 -8.86 -11.74
N TRP A 91 9.43 -8.21 -10.58
CA TRP A 91 8.85 -6.89 -10.48
C TRP A 91 9.90 -5.82 -10.79
N ASP A 92 9.53 -4.85 -11.63
CA ASP A 92 10.34 -3.64 -11.79
C ASP A 92 10.45 -2.90 -10.44
N VAL A 93 11.68 -2.50 -10.11
CA VAL A 93 12.03 -1.76 -8.90
C VAL A 93 11.98 -0.26 -9.21
N CYS A 94 11.21 0.50 -8.44
CA CYS A 94 11.07 1.96 -8.58
C CYS A 94 12.21 2.75 -7.91
#